data_AF-A0A3A5WQB3-F1
#
_entry.id   AF-A0A3A5WQB3-F1
#
_cell.length_a   1.000
_cell.length_b   1.000
_cell.length_c   1.000
_cell.angle_alpha   90.00
_cell.angle_beta   90.00
_cell.angle_gamma   90.00
#
_symmetry.space_group_name_H-M   'P 1'
#
loop_
_entity.id
_entity.type
_entity.pdbx_description
1 polymer ?
#
loop_
_entity_poly.entity_id
_entity_poly.type
_entity_poly.pdbx_seq_one_letter_code
_entity_poly.pdbx_strand_id
1 'polypeptide(L)' 'MTSENLTMHNKVLAYLIEIVHEEAVPVNIEIGSRHVDANGDTQVDVLLEYEEPDKECVNEAMARAINAMVIMNQ' A
#
# COMPACT_ATOMS: atom_id res chain seq x y z
N MET A 1 -8.45 11.77 11.76
CA MET A 1 -7.75 10.48 11.69
C MET A 1 -8.69 9.38 11.19
N THR A 2 -8.46 8.99 9.94
CA THR A 2 -9.11 7.87 9.24
C THR A 2 -8.15 6.67 9.30
N SER A 3 -8.68 5.47 9.52
CA SER A 3 -7.91 4.24 9.63
C SER A 3 -8.49 3.16 8.71
N GLU A 4 -7.68 2.59 7.82
CA GLU A 4 -8.12 1.58 6.86
C GLU A 4 -7.28 0.32 6.97
N ASN A 5 -7.94 -0.83 7.18
CA ASN A 5 -7.30 -2.14 7.17
C ASN A 5 -7.42 -2.74 5.77
N LEU A 6 -6.28 -3.12 5.20
CA LEU A 6 -6.18 -3.66 3.85
C LEU A 6 -5.33 -4.93 3.88
N THR A 7 -5.61 -5.84 2.97
CA THR A 7 -4.68 -6.92 2.62
C THR A 7 -4.21 -6.64 1.19
N MET A 8 -2.89 -6.58 0.98
CA MET A 8 -2.32 -6.29 -0.33
C MET A 8 -1.12 -7.17 -0.65
N HIS A 9 -0.84 -7.32 -1.94
CA HIS A 9 0.28 -8.11 -2.42
C HIS A 9 1.62 -7.49 -1.95
N ASN A 10 2.59 -8.31 -1.53
CA ASN A 10 3.86 -7.85 -0.94
C ASN A 10 4.65 -6.90 -1.86
N LYS A 11 4.55 -7.08 -3.19
CA LYS A 11 5.15 -6.13 -4.16
C LYS A 11 4.46 -4.77 -4.18
N VAL A 12 3.14 -4.69 -4.04
CA VAL A 12 2.40 -3.41 -3.97
C VAL A 12 2.82 -2.66 -2.71
N LEU A 13 2.93 -3.36 -1.57
CA LEU A 13 3.42 -2.76 -0.34
C LEU A 13 4.83 -2.17 -0.50
N ALA A 14 5.73 -2.87 -1.20
CA ALA A 14 7.08 -2.36 -1.45
C ALA A 14 7.07 -1.04 -2.24
N TYR A 15 6.30 -0.97 -3.33
CA TYR A 15 6.16 0.28 -4.10
C TYR A 15 5.47 1.39 -3.32
N LEU A 16 4.46 1.06 -2.52
CA LEU A 16 3.77 2.05 -1.70
C LEU A 16 4.71 2.67 -0.68
N ILE A 17 5.54 1.87 0.01
CA ILE A 17 6.53 2.37 0.97
C ILE A 17 7.53 3.30 0.27
N GLU A 18 7.99 2.93 -0.92
CA GLU A 18 8.91 3.75 -1.71
C GLU A 18 8.29 5.10 -2.08
N ILE A 19 7.08 5.11 -2.65
CA ILE A 19 6.35 6.34 -3.01
C ILE A 19 6.12 7.22 -1.77
N VAL A 20 5.66 6.62 -0.67
CA VAL A 20 5.38 7.35 0.58
C VAL A 20 6.65 7.99 1.13
N HIS A 21 7.78 7.29 1.04
CA HIS A 21 9.06 7.82 1.49
C HIS A 21 9.60 8.92 0.58
N GLU A 22 9.60 8.73 -0.74
CA GLU A 22 10.16 9.67 -1.71
C GLU A 22 9.35 10.97 -1.81
N GLU A 23 8.02 10.86 -1.71
CA GLU A 23 7.10 12.00 -1.90
C GLU A 23 6.59 12.58 -0.59
N ALA A 24 7.02 12.03 0.55
CA ALA A 24 6.58 12.42 1.88
C ALA A 24 5.04 12.43 2.01
N VAL A 25 4.40 11.38 1.49
CA VAL A 25 2.93 11.22 1.56
C VAL A 25 2.51 11.15 3.04
N PRO A 26 1.53 11.95 3.49
CA PRO A 26 1.14 12.03 4.90
C PRO A 26 0.27 10.84 5.34
N VAL A 27 0.89 9.66 5.39
CA VAL A 27 0.25 8.41 5.83
C VAL A 27 1.18 7.63 6.75
N ASN A 28 0.63 7.12 7.85
CA ASN A 28 1.28 6.10 8.65
C ASN A 28 0.92 4.72 8.10
N ILE A 29 1.92 3.84 7.96
CA ILE A 29 1.76 2.49 7.45
C ILE A 29 2.25 1.52 8.52
N GLU A 30 1.32 0.76 9.10
CA GLU A 30 1.66 -0.36 9.98
C GLU A 30 1.57 -1.67 9.21
N ILE A 31 2.65 -2.45 9.27
CA ILE A 31 2.77 -3.72 8.56
C ILE A 31 2.43 -4.86 9.52
N GLY A 32 1.35 -5.57 9.21
CA GLY A 32 0.88 -6.72 9.93
C GLY A 32 1.44 -8.04 9.42
N SER A 33 0.59 -9.07 9.46
CA SER A 33 0.98 -10.44 9.14
C SER A 33 1.24 -10.63 7.64
N ARG A 34 2.13 -11.57 7.31
CA ARG A 34 2.33 -12.03 5.93
C ARG A 34 1.79 -13.44 5.79
N HIS A 35 1.06 -13.70 4.72
CA HIS A 35 0.52 -15.01 4.43
C HIS A 35 0.58 -15.29 2.93
N VAL A 36 0.66 -16.58 2.58
CA VAL A 36 0.65 -17.03 1.19
C VAL A 36 -0.78 -17.38 0.82
N ASP A 37 -1.29 -16.81 -0.26
CA ASP A 37 -2.65 -17.08 -0.74
C ASP A 37 -2.72 -18.38 -1.58
N ALA A 38 -3.92 -18.71 -2.06
CA ALA A 38 -4.17 -19.91 -2.85
C ALA A 38 -3.40 -19.94 -4.20
N ASN A 39 -2.94 -18.79 -4.70
CA ASN A 39 -2.16 -18.67 -5.93
C ASN A 39 -0.65 -18.77 -5.67
N GLY A 40 -0.22 -18.83 -4.41
CA GLY A 40 1.19 -18.84 -4.02
C GLY A 40 1.78 -17.44 -3.85
N ASP A 41 0.97 -16.39 -3.98
CA ASP A 41 1.41 -15.01 -3.82
C ASP A 41 1.48 -14.64 -2.34
N THR A 42 2.48 -13.83 -1.98
CA THR A 42 2.59 -13.31 -0.60
C THR A 42 1.71 -12.08 -0.46
N GLN A 43 0.68 -12.20 0.37
CA GLN A 43 -0.19 -11.12 0.82
C GLN A 43 0.27 -10.61 2.19
N VAL A 44 0.03 -9.32 2.45
CA VAL A 44 0.43 -8.64 3.68
C VAL A 44 -0.75 -7.84 4.20
N ASP A 45 -1.07 -8.00 5.48
CA ASP A 45 -2.04 -7.14 6.15
C ASP A 45 -1.38 -5.80 6.48
N VAL A 46 -2.09 -4.71 6.21
CA VAL A 46 -1.60 -3.34 6.36
C VAL A 46 -2.68 -2.47 6.97
N LEU A 47 -2.31 -1.67 7.95
CA LEU A 47 -3.13 -0.60 8.48
C LEU A 47 -2.58 0.73 7.97
N LEU A 48 -3.44 1.50 7.29
CA LEU A 48 -3.15 2.87 6.86
C LEU A 48 -3.86 3.85 7.78
N GLU A 49 -3.13 4.84 8.26
CA GLU A 49 -3.71 5.93 9.06
C GLU A 49 -3.30 7.28 8.49
N TYR A 50 -4.28 8.14 8.22
CA TYR A 50 -4.09 9.47 7.63
C TYR A 50 -5.22 10.41 8.05
N GLU A 51 -5.07 11.71 7.79
CA GLU A 51 -6.15 12.67 8.01
C GLU A 51 -7.10 12.73 6.80
N GLU A 52 -8.39 13.00 7.02
CA GLU A 52 -9.37 13.00 5.91
C GLU A 52 -9.01 13.96 4.75
N PRO A 53 -8.39 15.15 4.98
CA PRO A 53 -7.90 16.00 3.89
C PRO A 53 -6.83 15.35 3.01
N ASP A 54 -6.08 14.37 3.54
CA ASP A 54 -4.97 13.72 2.85
C ASP A 54 -5.42 12.51 2.02
N LYS A 55 -6.68 12.10 2.15
CA LYS A 55 -7.25 10.89 1.53
C LYS A 55 -7.00 10.80 0.03
N GLU A 56 -7.15 11.90 -0.70
CA GLU A 56 -6.92 11.92 -2.15
C GLU A 56 -5.45 11.62 -2.49
N CYS A 57 -4.52 12.25 -1.77
CA CYS A 57 -3.08 12.02 -1.93
C CYS A 57 -2.69 10.56 -1.60
N VAL A 58 -3.24 9.99 -0.52
CA VAL A 58 -3.00 8.58 -0.16
C VAL A 58 -3.55 7.62 -1.21
N ASN A 59 -4.75 7.89 -1.73
CA ASN A 59 -5.36 7.07 -2.78
C ASN A 59 -4.56 7.13 -4.09
N GLU A 60 -4.03 8.28 -4.46
CA GLU A 60 -3.15 8.43 -5.63
C GLU A 60 -1.84 7.66 -5.48
N ALA A 61 -1.22 7.69 -4.29
CA ALA A 61 -0.04 6.88 -3.99
C ALA A 61 -0.33 5.38 -4.10
N MET A 62 -1.47 4.94 -3.55
CA MET A 62 -1.94 3.55 -3.66
C MET A 62 -2.16 3.13 -5.11
N ALA A 63 -2.86 3.95 -5.91
CA ALA A 63 -3.12 3.67 -7.31
C ALA A 63 -1.82 3.52 -8.12
N ARG A 64 -0.83 4.38 -7.86
CA ARG A 64 0.50 4.28 -8.50
C ARG A 64 1.24 3.01 -8.09
N ALA A 65 1.21 2.63 -6.81
CA ALA A 65 1.82 1.38 -6.34
C ALA A 65 1.21 0.14 -7.03
N ILE A 66 -0.12 0.11 -7.18
CA ILE A 66 -0.82 -0.96 -7.91
C ILE A 66 -0.43 -0.97 -9.38
N ASN A 67 -0.42 0.19 -10.04
CA ASN A 67 -0.07 0.29 -11.46
C ASN A 67 1.40 -0.11 -11.72
N ALA A 68 2.33 0.23 -10.83
CA ALA A 68 3.73 -0.18 -10.93
C ALA A 68 3.87 -1.72 -10.94
N MET A 69 3.10 -2.42 -10.11
CA MET A 69 3.06 -3.88 -10.13
C MET A 69 2.51 -4.44 -11.46
N VAL A 70 1.46 -3.84 -12.01
CA VAL A 70 0.84 -4.30 -13.27
C VAL A 70 1.79 -4.12 -14.45
N ILE A 71 2.48 -2.98 -14.54
CA ILE A 71 3.39 -2.68 -15.65
C ILE A 71 4.62 -3.59 -15.61
N MET A 72 5.15 -3.90 -14.42
CA MET A 72 6.37 -4.71 -14.28
C MET A 72 6.15 -6.23 -14.31
N ASN A 73 4.89 -6.68 -14.36
CA ASN A 73 4.54 -8.09 -14.56
C ASN A 73 4.14 -8.41 -16.02
N GLN A 74 4.27 -7.46 -16.96
CA GLN A 74 4.19 -7.70 -18.42
C GLN A 74 5.58 -7.92 -19.02
#